data_AF-A0A8J4UXR1-F1
#
_entry.id   AF-A0A8J4UXR1-F1
#
_cell.length_a   1.000
_cell.length_b   1.000
_cell.length_c   1.000
_cell.angle_alpha   90.00
_cell.angle_beta   90.00
_cell.angle_gamma   90.00
#
_symmetry.space_group_name_H-M   'P 1'
#
loop_
_entity.id
_entity.type
_entity.pdbx_description
1 polymer ?
#
loop_
_entity_poly.entity_id
_entity_poly.type
_entity_poly.pdbx_seq_one_letter_code
_entity_poly.pdbx_strand_id
1 'polypeptide(L)'
;MFNLQLFKTSRNPTLGMKTTLLIILINGHFGSLQQDITELLKRKDVLLDVTKVIDVSVIPDPITLNIGGFKHQTTKATLTKIPNSFFDLMLSGEIDIKPMTNKPNTYFIER
;
A
#
# COMPACT_ATOMS: atom_id res chain seq x y z
N MET A 1 14.76 24.67 11.94
CA MET A 1 15.69 25.49 12.76
C MET A 1 16.15 24.61 13.92
N PHE A 2 17.27 23.89 13.79
CA PHE A 2 17.79 23.03 14.86
C PHE A 2 18.76 23.83 15.73
N ASN A 3 18.49 23.86 17.03
CA ASN A 3 19.23 24.67 18.01
C ASN A 3 20.62 24.05 18.25
N LEU A 4 21.64 24.71 17.73
CA LEU A 4 23.04 24.32 17.88
C LEU A 4 23.60 24.85 19.21
N GLN A 5 23.05 24.44 20.35
CA GLN A 5 23.76 24.59 21.63
C GLN A 5 24.81 23.48 21.74
N LEU A 6 25.89 23.67 20.98
CA LEU A 6 27.11 22.89 21.13
C LEU A 6 27.62 23.05 22.56
N PHE A 7 27.75 21.90 23.22
CA PHE A 7 28.25 21.69 24.56
C PHE A 7 29.41 22.63 24.92
N LYS A 8 29.24 23.34 26.04
CA LYS A 8 30.32 24.08 26.70
C LYS A 8 31.50 23.13 26.96
N THR A 9 32.58 23.36 26.22
CA THR A 9 33.99 23.15 26.55
C THR A 9 34.30 21.96 27.47
N SER A 10 34.56 20.80 26.87
CA SER A 10 35.48 19.83 27.50
C SER A 10 36.91 20.38 27.40
N ARG A 11 37.63 20.47 28.53
CA ARG A 11 39.05 20.88 28.59
C ARG A 11 40.01 19.88 27.93
N ASN A 12 39.49 18.85 27.25
CA ASN A 12 40.28 17.85 26.54
C ASN A 12 39.99 17.91 25.02
N PRO A 13 40.90 18.47 24.20
CA PRO A 13 40.68 18.70 22.77
C PRO A 13 40.47 17.41 21.98
N THR A 14 41.06 16.29 22.44
CA THR A 14 40.92 14.99 21.78
C THR A 14 39.52 14.39 21.92
N LEU A 15 38.84 14.65 23.04
CA LEU A 15 37.48 14.17 23.29
C LEU A 15 36.43 14.97 22.49
N GLY A 16 36.64 16.28 22.35
CA GLY A 16 35.81 17.14 21.51
C GLY A 16 35.82 16.70 20.05
N MET A 17 37.01 16.43 19.49
CA MET A 17 37.15 15.95 18.10
C MET A 17 36.45 14.60 17.87
N LYS A 18 36.62 13.64 18.79
CA LYS A 18 35.92 12.34 18.70
C LYS A 18 34.41 12.47 18.72
N THR A 19 33.88 13.37 19.54
CA THR A 19 32.43 13.62 19.64
C THR A 19 31.89 14.23 18.35
N THR A 20 32.60 15.19 17.77
CA THR A 20 32.23 15.80 16.49
C THR A 20 32.23 14.79 15.34
N LEU A 21 33.25 13.93 15.26
CA LEU A 21 33.33 12.86 14.26
C LEU A 21 32.17 11.86 14.39
N LEU A 22 31.81 11.48 15.62
CA LEU A 22 30.69 10.57 15.87
C LEU A 22 29.35 11.18 15.42
N ILE A 23 29.11 12.47 15.69
CA ILE A 23 27.90 13.17 15.26
C ILE A 23 27.80 13.23 13.73
N ILE A 24 28.90 13.50 13.04
CA ILE A 24 28.93 13.54 11.56
C ILE A 24 28.56 12.18 10.98
N LEU A 25 29.14 11.09 11.52
CA LEU A 25 28.85 9.72 11.09
C LEU A 25 27.38 9.34 11.31
N ILE A 26 26.85 9.64 12.50
CA ILE A 26 25.45 9.34 12.83
C ILE A 26 24.50 10.12 11.93
N ASN A 27 24.75 11.41 11.71
CA ASN A 27 23.91 12.24 10.85
C ASN A 27 23.95 11.78 9.38
N GLY A 28 25.13 11.36 8.90
CA GLY A 28 25.26 10.81 7.55
C GLY A 28 24.43 9.54 7.35
N HIS A 29 24.54 8.58 8.27
CA HIS A 29 23.76 7.34 8.23
C HIS A 29 22.25 7.57 8.39
N PHE A 30 21.86 8.51 9.25
CA PHE A 30 20.45 8.87 9.40
C PHE A 30 19.90 9.49 8.10
N GLY A 31 20.68 10.33 7.43
CA GLY A 31 20.33 10.92 6.14
C GLY A 31 20.10 9.88 5.05
N SER A 32 20.99 8.89 4.90
CA SER A 32 20.82 7.82 3.91
C SER A 32 19.58 6.96 4.21
N LEU A 33 19.35 6.65 5.49
CA LEU A 33 18.18 5.85 5.88
C LEU A 33 16.86 6.58 5.59
N GLN A 34 16.81 7.89 5.79
CA GLN A 34 15.65 8.72 5.43
C GLN A 34 15.38 8.72 3.91
N GLN A 35 16.45 8.71 3.10
CA GLN A 35 16.32 8.59 1.64
C GLN A 35 15.74 7.23 1.24
N ASP A 36 16.26 6.13 1.80
CA ASP A 36 15.76 4.78 1.51
C ASP A 36 14.28 4.64 1.87
N ILE A 37 13.85 5.14 3.03
CA ILE A 37 12.43 5.13 3.44
C ILE A 37 11.59 5.91 2.43
N THR A 38 12.04 7.10 2.02
CA THR A 38 11.31 7.93 1.06
C THR A 38 11.16 7.22 -0.30
N GLU A 39 12.22 6.55 -0.76
CA GLU A 39 12.20 5.79 -2.00
C GLU A 39 11.30 4.56 -1.91
N LEU A 40 11.36 3.81 -0.81
CA LEU A 40 10.48 2.67 -0.57
C LEU A 40 9.00 3.07 -0.54
N LEU A 41 8.67 4.21 0.06
CA LEU A 41 7.31 4.74 0.06
C LEU A 41 6.83 5.08 -1.36
N LYS A 42 7.66 5.74 -2.17
CA LYS A 42 7.33 6.00 -3.59
C LYS A 42 7.14 4.72 -4.38
N ARG A 43 8.02 3.73 -4.22
CA ARG A 43 7.91 2.43 -4.88
C ARG A 43 6.63 1.71 -4.46
N LYS A 44 6.27 1.76 -3.18
CA LYS A 44 5.02 1.20 -2.66
C LYS A 44 3.79 1.83 -3.33
N ASP A 45 3.75 3.16 -3.48
CA ASP A 45 2.61 3.84 -4.11
C ASP A 45 2.44 3.43 -5.58
N VAL A 46 3.55 3.31 -6.32
CA VAL A 46 3.55 2.80 -7.70
C VAL A 46 3.04 1.36 -7.76
N LEU A 47 3.49 0.49 -6.85
CA LEU A 47 3.02 -0.89 -6.80
C LEU A 47 1.54 -0.99 -6.42
N LEU A 48 1.05 -0.12 -5.53
CA LEU A 48 -0.37 -0.05 -5.16
C LEU A 48 -1.25 0.26 -6.37
N ASP A 49 -0.79 1.17 -7.24
CA ASP A 49 -1.51 1.50 -8.47
C ASP A 49 -1.54 0.32 -9.45
N VAL A 50 -0.42 -0.40 -9.60
CA VAL A 50 -0.33 -1.62 -10.41
C VAL A 50 -1.20 -2.75 -9.84
N THR A 51 -1.30 -2.89 -8.51
CA THR A 51 -2.14 -3.93 -7.89
C THR A 51 -3.63 -3.74 -8.11
N LYS A 52 -4.13 -2.50 -8.29
CA LYS A 52 -5.55 -2.28 -8.66
C LYS A 52 -5.92 -2.95 -9.98
N VAL A 53 -4.98 -3.03 -10.91
CA VAL A 53 -5.16 -3.69 -12.21
C VAL A 53 -5.06 -5.22 -12.09
N ILE A 54 -4.46 -5.73 -11.00
CA ILE A 54 -4.17 -7.17 -10.82
C ILE A 54 -5.23 -7.88 -9.97
N ASP A 55 -5.99 -7.17 -9.12
CA ASP A 55 -6.90 -7.77 -8.13
C ASP A 55 -8.02 -8.63 -8.75
N VAL A 56 -8.42 -8.30 -9.98
CA VAL A 56 -9.33 -9.08 -10.83
C VAL A 56 -8.92 -10.53 -10.98
N SER A 57 -7.62 -10.75 -11.20
CA SER A 57 -7.06 -12.06 -11.49
C SER A 57 -7.06 -12.97 -10.26
N VAL A 58 -7.17 -12.37 -9.07
CA VAL A 58 -6.98 -13.02 -7.78
C VAL A 58 -8.29 -13.38 -7.10
N ILE A 59 -9.45 -12.81 -7.48
CA ILE A 59 -10.76 -13.13 -6.86
C ILE A 59 -11.00 -14.65 -6.92
N PRO A 60 -10.90 -15.38 -5.80
CA PRO A 60 -11.05 -16.82 -5.81
C PRO A 60 -12.52 -17.24 -5.88
N ASP A 61 -12.78 -18.35 -6.56
CA ASP A 61 -14.08 -19.00 -6.54
C ASP A 61 -14.35 -19.64 -5.15
N PRO A 62 -15.63 -19.73 -4.71
CA PRO A 62 -16.83 -19.18 -5.36
C PRO A 62 -17.06 -17.69 -5.05
N ILE A 63 -17.69 -16.98 -5.99
CA ILE A 63 -18.11 -15.58 -5.83
C ILE A 63 -19.56 -15.55 -5.35
N THR A 64 -19.85 -14.76 -4.31
CA THR A 64 -21.21 -14.56 -3.81
C THR A 64 -21.75 -13.20 -4.24
N LEU A 65 -22.88 -13.20 -4.93
CA LEU A 65 -23.62 -11.99 -5.30
C LEU A 65 -24.86 -11.86 -4.43
N ASN A 66 -25.00 -10.75 -3.73
CA ASN A 66 -26.20 -10.39 -2.99
C ASN A 66 -27.00 -9.36 -3.80
N ILE A 67 -28.07 -9.82 -4.45
CA ILE A 67 -28.91 -9.02 -5.35
C ILE A 67 -30.24 -8.75 -4.63
N GLY A 68 -30.48 -7.50 -4.24
CA GLY A 68 -31.73 -7.13 -3.55
C GLY A 68 -32.01 -7.90 -2.24
N GLY A 69 -30.98 -8.46 -1.61
CA GLY A 69 -31.11 -9.30 -0.41
C GLY A 69 -31.03 -10.82 -0.67
N PHE A 70 -31.04 -11.26 -1.92
CA PHE A 70 -30.93 -12.67 -2.30
C PHE A 70 -29.49 -13.04 -2.65
N LYS A 71 -28.98 -14.10 -2.01
CA LYS A 71 -27.61 -14.58 -2.25
C LYS A 71 -27.59 -15.61 -3.37
N HIS A 72 -26.76 -15.35 -4.36
CA HIS A 72 -26.43 -16.26 -5.45
C HIS A 72 -24.93 -16.59 -5.37
N GLN A 73 -24.58 -17.86 -5.52
CA GLN A 73 -23.19 -18.28 -5.66
C GLN A 73 -22.90 -18.63 -7.13
N THR A 74 -21.74 -18.21 -7.59
CA THR A 74 -21.31 -18.41 -8.97
C THR A 74 -19.78 -18.49 -9.03
N THR A 75 -19.23 -18.58 -10.23
CA THR A 75 -17.80 -18.61 -10.48
C THR A 75 -17.38 -17.43 -11.35
N LYS A 76 -16.11 -17.08 -11.29
CA LYS A 76 -15.49 -16.10 -12.18
C LYS A 76 -15.75 -16.42 -13.64
N ALA A 77 -15.57 -17.68 -14.03
CA ALA A 77 -15.80 -18.14 -15.41
C ALA A 77 -17.25 -17.89 -15.89
N THR A 78 -18.23 -17.93 -14.98
CA THR A 78 -19.62 -17.62 -15.31
C THR A 78 -19.83 -16.12 -15.51
N LEU A 79 -19.22 -15.30 -14.65
CA LEU A 79 -19.35 -13.85 -14.66
C LEU A 79 -18.59 -13.17 -15.80
N THR A 80 -17.47 -13.75 -16.25
CA THR A 80 -16.68 -13.28 -17.40
C THR A 80 -17.06 -13.98 -18.71
N LYS A 81 -18.16 -14.76 -18.72
CA LYS A 81 -18.58 -15.50 -19.93
C LYS A 81 -18.99 -14.56 -21.07
N ILE A 82 -19.54 -13.40 -20.74
CA ILE A 82 -19.99 -12.38 -21.69
C ILE A 82 -19.03 -11.19 -21.57
N PRO A 83 -18.15 -10.98 -22.57
CA PRO A 83 -17.24 -9.84 -22.58
C PRO A 83 -17.98 -8.51 -22.51
N ASN A 84 -17.41 -7.52 -21.82
CA ASN A 84 -17.97 -6.18 -21.62
C ASN A 84 -19.36 -6.16 -20.96
N SER A 85 -19.79 -7.27 -20.35
CA SER A 85 -20.98 -7.27 -19.49
C SER A 85 -20.67 -6.58 -18.16
N PHE A 86 -21.70 -6.17 -17.43
CA PHE A 86 -21.54 -5.57 -16.10
C PHE A 86 -20.64 -6.41 -15.19
N PHE A 87 -20.82 -7.73 -15.19
CA PHE A 87 -20.04 -8.65 -14.35
C PHE A 87 -18.60 -8.83 -14.83
N ASP A 88 -18.38 -8.77 -16.13
CA ASP A 88 -17.03 -8.79 -16.70
C ASP A 88 -16.27 -7.52 -16.35
N LEU A 89 -16.89 -6.35 -16.51
CA LEU A 89 -16.33 -5.05 -16.14
C LEU A 89 -16.14 -4.87 -14.62
N MET A 90 -17.06 -5.46 -13.85
CA MET A 90 -16.98 -5.55 -12.39
C MET A 90 -15.74 -6.30 -11.96
N LEU A 91 -15.52 -7.46 -12.59
CA LEU A 91 -14.36 -8.26 -12.27
C LEU A 91 -13.11 -7.62 -12.86
N SER A 92 -13.14 -6.99 -14.03
CA SER A 92 -11.99 -6.32 -14.69
C SER A 92 -11.40 -5.12 -13.94
N GLY A 93 -12.04 -4.68 -12.85
CA GLY A 93 -11.58 -3.54 -12.07
C GLY A 93 -11.88 -2.20 -12.74
N GLU A 94 -12.59 -2.20 -13.88
CA GLU A 94 -13.09 -0.98 -14.53
C GLU A 94 -14.23 -0.34 -13.74
N ILE A 95 -14.98 -1.14 -12.98
CA ILE A 95 -15.99 -0.65 -12.04
C ILE A 95 -15.44 -0.78 -10.62
N ASP A 96 -15.37 0.34 -9.88
CA ASP A 96 -15.00 0.33 -8.45
C ASP A 96 -16.11 -0.32 -7.64
N ILE A 97 -15.96 -1.62 -7.37
CA ILE A 97 -16.93 -2.40 -6.59
C ILE A 97 -16.21 -2.98 -5.39
N LYS A 98 -16.67 -2.57 -4.22
CA LYS A 98 -16.11 -3.02 -2.96
C LYS A 98 -16.84 -4.27 -2.48
N PRO A 99 -16.11 -5.30 -2.04
CA PRO A 99 -16.75 -6.42 -1.36
C PRO A 99 -17.46 -5.94 -0.10
N MET A 100 -18.49 -6.66 0.33
CA MET A 100 -19.19 -6.42 1.57
C MET A 100 -18.22 -6.45 2.75
N THR A 101 -18.41 -5.53 3.70
CA THR A 101 -17.60 -5.46 4.91
C THR A 101 -17.56 -6.82 5.61
N ASN A 102 -16.36 -7.29 5.93
CA ASN A 102 -16.08 -8.57 6.59
C ASN A 102 -16.46 -9.84 5.79
N LYS A 103 -16.74 -9.74 4.49
CA LYS A 103 -17.01 -10.91 3.62
C LYS A 103 -16.26 -10.80 2.30
N PRO A 104 -15.05 -11.39 2.18
CA PRO A 104 -14.33 -11.41 0.92
C PRO A 104 -15.16 -12.12 -0.16
N ASN A 105 -14.98 -11.70 -1.43
CA ASN A 105 -15.68 -12.21 -2.61
C ASN A 105 -17.22 -12.19 -2.53
N THR A 106 -17.77 -11.37 -1.64
CA THR A 106 -19.21 -11.16 -1.53
C THR A 106 -19.52 -9.74 -1.96
N TYR A 107 -20.35 -9.57 -2.98
CA TYR A 107 -20.64 -8.27 -3.56
C TYR A 107 -22.13 -7.98 -3.48
N PHE A 108 -22.48 -6.74 -3.11
CA PHE A 108 -23.87 -6.28 -3.06
C PHE A 108 -24.22 -5.55 -4.35
N ILE A 109 -25.38 -5.87 -4.91
CA ILE A 109 -25.92 -5.25 -6.10
C ILE A 109 -27.32 -4.74 -5.75
N GLU A 110 -27.46 -3.41 -5.81
CA GLU A 110 -28.74 -2.73 -5.65
C GLU A 110 -29.54 -2.92 -6.95
N ARG A 111 -30.43 -3.91 -6.94
CA ARG A 111 -31.37 -4.22 -8.03
C ARG A 111 -32.67 -4.79 -7.48
#